data_AF-A0ABD0LS66-F1
#
_entry.id   AF-A0ABD0LS66-F1
#
_cell.length_a   1.000
_cell.length_b   1.000
_cell.length_c   1.000
_cell.angle_alpha   90.00
_cell.angle_beta   90.00
_cell.angle_gamma   90.00
#
_symmetry.space_group_name_H-M   'P 1'
#
loop_
_entity.id
_entity.type
_entity.pdbx_description
1 polymer ?
#
loop_
_entity_poly.entity_id
_entity_poly.type
_entity_poly.pdbx_seq_one_letter_code
_entity_poly.pdbx_strand_id
1 'polypeptide(L)'
;IQCKAASTRESRVKHHWVRGNLPLCSKCQVCGEDCNVRPELSDLRCCWCRRTVHDDCAARLDVCDLGRYRRLIVPPNCVELTWVGLKGTRQRHLVVKKVRHPDIEHWTPLIVIGNRKSGNNDGELLLRHFRAILNTPQVIDVHDISPENGLEWCHLLPDVTFRVLVCGGDGTIGWVLNAIENLGLKNSPRVCILPLGTGNDLSRVLGWGEGYAGDVEVTDILDNVLKAKPVNLDRWTVKIRHTKHFGFARPGREVVMNNYASLGVDALVTLNFHKQRENWPTLFANRIINKLTYFTYGTKDVLERECKNLHLKLKVELDGRLIQLPEIEGLVILNISSWGGGCRPWELGKEDGDHFLPARYDDGLLEVMALYSSFHIAQLQVGLAAPLRLGQASKVKIKLIGGNAPMQVDGEPWEQHPGEIIITSRGQAAVMALE
;
A
#
# COMPACT_ATOMS: atom_id res chain seq x y z
N ILE A 1 9.07 30.61 15.42
CA ILE A 1 10.02 29.63 14.83
C ILE A 1 9.77 29.61 13.33
N GLN A 2 10.80 29.78 12.50
CA GLN A 2 10.64 29.69 11.04
C GLN A 2 10.52 28.22 10.62
N CYS A 3 9.53 27.93 9.77
CA CYS A 3 9.36 26.61 9.18
C CYS A 3 10.55 26.22 8.31
N LYS A 4 10.83 24.92 8.23
CA LYS A 4 11.80 24.34 7.30
C LYS A 4 11.47 24.78 5.86
N ALA A 5 12.41 25.45 5.19
CA ALA A 5 12.20 25.97 3.85
C ALA A 5 12.15 24.84 2.81
N ALA A 6 11.08 24.77 2.01
CA ALA A 6 10.95 23.75 0.96
C ALA A 6 11.86 24.00 -0.26
N SER A 7 12.26 25.26 -0.46
CA SER A 7 13.10 25.72 -1.57
C SER A 7 14.02 26.84 -1.11
N THR A 8 15.22 26.93 -1.68
CA THR A 8 16.14 28.07 -1.50
C THR A 8 16.80 28.45 -2.83
N ARG A 9 17.16 29.72 -2.98
CA ARG A 9 17.94 30.24 -4.11
C ARG A 9 19.45 30.12 -3.89
N GLU A 10 19.87 29.77 -2.69
CA GLU A 10 21.29 29.56 -2.37
C GLU A 10 21.84 28.33 -3.12
N SER A 11 23.11 28.39 -3.53
CA SER A 11 23.75 27.28 -4.24
C SER A 11 24.00 26.06 -3.36
N ARG A 12 24.22 26.29 -2.05
CA ARG A 12 24.48 25.25 -1.05
C ARG A 12 23.36 25.23 -0.01
N VAL A 13 23.08 24.06 0.54
CA VAL A 13 22.10 23.94 1.63
C VAL A 13 22.77 24.35 2.93
N LYS A 14 22.23 25.36 3.62
CA LYS A 14 22.66 25.72 4.97
C LYS A 14 21.94 24.91 6.04
N HIS A 15 22.54 24.83 7.22
CA HIS A 15 21.86 24.25 8.37
C HIS A 15 20.64 25.10 8.78
N HIS A 16 19.49 24.44 8.93
CA HIS A 16 18.30 25.05 9.53
C HIS A 16 18.22 24.62 10.99
N TRP A 17 18.73 25.44 11.90
CA TRP A 17 18.82 25.15 13.33
C TRP A 17 17.51 25.43 14.05
N VAL A 18 17.06 24.48 14.87
CA VAL A 18 15.93 24.63 15.80
C VAL A 18 16.42 24.40 17.21
N ARG A 19 16.05 25.30 18.12
CA ARG A 19 16.49 25.29 19.52
C ARG A 19 15.65 24.32 20.36
N GLY A 20 16.33 23.52 21.20
CA GLY A 20 15.72 22.64 22.19
C GLY A 20 15.00 21.40 21.65
N ASN A 21 14.35 20.67 22.56
CA ASN A 21 13.71 19.36 22.34
C ASN A 21 14.67 18.33 21.67
N LEU A 22 15.88 18.26 22.21
CA LEU A 22 16.90 17.33 21.75
C LEU A 22 16.63 15.93 22.29
N PRO A 23 16.91 14.86 21.52
CA PRO A 23 16.89 13.50 22.04
C PRO A 23 17.76 13.37 23.30
N LEU A 24 17.38 12.45 24.20
CA LEU A 24 18.20 12.12 25.37
C LEU A 24 19.61 11.68 24.92
N CYS A 25 20.63 12.07 25.70
CA CYS A 25 22.04 11.76 25.41
C CYS A 25 22.53 12.29 24.04
N SER A 26 21.94 13.40 23.54
CA SER A 26 22.44 14.07 22.34
C SER A 26 23.84 14.60 22.57
N LYS A 27 24.74 14.43 21.59
CA LYS A 27 26.10 14.95 21.63
C LYS A 27 26.31 16.04 20.61
N CYS A 28 27.12 17.05 20.96
CA CYS A 28 27.48 18.10 20.04
C CYS A 28 28.39 17.54 18.94
N GLN A 29 28.01 17.73 17.67
CA GLN A 29 28.82 17.28 16.54
C GLN A 29 30.22 17.93 16.50
N VAL A 30 30.36 19.13 17.08
CA VAL A 30 31.61 19.90 17.00
C VAL A 30 32.59 19.53 18.10
N CYS A 31 32.16 19.48 19.36
CA CYS A 31 33.05 19.24 20.51
C CYS A 31 32.92 17.83 21.11
N GLY A 32 31.87 17.08 20.79
CA GLY A 32 31.63 15.73 21.32
C GLY A 32 30.95 15.67 22.69
N GLU A 33 30.85 16.81 23.40
CA GLU A 33 30.22 16.90 24.72
C GLU A 33 28.69 16.82 24.63
N ASP A 34 28.05 16.46 25.75
CA ASP A 34 26.60 16.32 25.83
C ASP A 34 25.88 17.66 25.61
N CYS A 35 24.79 17.61 24.84
CA CYS A 35 23.86 18.70 24.64
C CYS A 35 22.65 18.56 25.60
N ASN A 36 21.91 19.65 25.77
CA ASN A 36 20.69 19.73 26.59
C ASN A 36 20.93 19.40 28.07
N VAL A 37 22.12 19.74 28.57
CA VAL A 37 22.51 19.55 29.98
C VAL A 37 21.87 20.61 30.89
N ARG A 38 21.49 21.76 30.33
CA ARG A 38 20.83 22.85 31.06
C ARG A 38 19.30 22.63 31.05
N PRO A 39 18.60 22.97 32.15
CA PRO A 39 17.14 22.83 32.25
C PRO A 39 16.34 23.81 31.37
N GLU A 40 17.01 24.63 30.55
CA GLU A 40 16.43 25.59 29.63
C GLU A 40 16.41 25.03 28.20
N LEU A 41 15.56 25.58 27.32
CA LEU A 41 15.61 25.30 25.89
C LEU A 41 16.93 25.84 25.30
N SER A 42 17.98 25.03 25.40
CA SER A 42 19.34 25.30 24.96
C SER A 42 19.75 24.32 23.87
N ASP A 43 20.80 24.67 23.13
CA ASP A 43 21.35 23.86 22.05
C ASP A 43 20.41 23.69 20.85
N LEU A 44 20.98 23.23 19.75
CA LEU A 44 20.37 23.32 18.43
C LEU A 44 20.36 21.96 17.73
N ARG A 45 19.27 21.65 17.04
CA ARG A 45 19.15 20.50 16.13
C ARG A 45 18.88 20.97 14.71
N CYS A 46 19.61 20.43 13.75
CA CYS A 46 19.36 20.74 12.35
C CYS A 46 18.11 20.00 11.83
N CYS A 47 17.18 20.71 11.17
CA CYS A 47 16.01 20.10 10.52
C CYS A 47 16.32 19.20 9.33
N TRP A 48 17.52 19.29 8.75
CA TRP A 48 17.92 18.50 7.59
C TRP A 48 18.78 17.30 8.01
N CYS A 49 20.01 17.55 8.47
CA CYS A 49 20.94 16.48 8.82
C CYS A 49 20.73 15.87 10.21
N ARG A 50 19.79 16.40 11.01
CA ARG A 50 19.40 15.92 12.34
C ARG A 50 20.47 15.98 13.42
N ARG A 51 21.69 16.43 13.11
CA ARG A 51 22.77 16.63 14.09
C ARG A 51 22.42 17.71 15.10
N THR A 52 23.01 17.54 16.29
CA THR A 52 22.89 18.42 17.44
C THR A 52 24.20 19.16 17.65
N VAL A 53 24.12 20.42 18.07
CA VAL A 53 25.26 21.28 18.40
C VAL A 53 24.91 22.20 19.55
N HIS A 54 25.89 22.58 20.34
CA HIS A 54 25.73 23.72 21.26
C HIS A 54 25.50 25.01 20.50
N ASP A 55 24.85 25.96 21.14
CA ASP A 55 24.63 27.31 20.63
C ASP A 55 25.90 27.95 20.06
N ASP A 56 26.98 27.94 20.86
CA ASP A 56 28.28 28.53 20.47
C ASP A 56 29.02 27.73 19.40
N CYS A 57 28.65 26.45 19.23
CA CYS A 57 29.25 25.56 18.23
C CYS A 57 28.61 25.71 16.85
N ALA A 58 27.36 26.17 16.76
CA ALA A 58 26.60 26.17 15.50
C ALA A 58 27.24 27.03 14.40
N ALA A 59 27.89 28.15 14.77
CA ALA A 59 28.58 29.01 13.81
C ALA A 59 29.75 28.33 13.09
N ARG A 60 30.26 27.21 13.62
CA ARG A 60 31.34 26.42 13.00
C ARG A 60 30.84 25.47 11.91
N LEU A 61 29.52 25.34 11.75
CA LEU A 61 28.88 24.50 10.73
C LEU A 61 27.99 25.36 9.82
N ASP A 62 28.52 25.75 8.66
CA ASP A 62 27.78 26.57 7.69
C ASP A 62 26.94 25.72 6.73
N VAL A 63 27.50 24.61 6.23
CA VAL A 63 26.92 23.85 5.11
C VAL A 63 26.40 22.49 5.57
N CYS A 64 25.14 22.22 5.26
CA CYS A 64 24.45 21.00 5.57
C CYS A 64 24.57 19.98 4.43
N ASP A 65 24.99 18.76 4.77
CA ASP A 65 25.09 17.60 3.87
C ASP A 65 23.82 16.73 3.87
N LEU A 66 22.73 17.20 4.50
CA LEU A 66 21.45 16.50 4.68
C LEU A 66 21.53 15.21 5.52
N GLY A 67 22.70 14.87 6.05
CA GLY A 67 22.91 13.76 6.98
C GLY A 67 22.61 12.36 6.42
N ARG A 68 22.23 11.45 7.32
CA ARG A 68 22.05 10.01 7.05
C ARG A 68 21.11 9.71 5.88
N TYR A 69 20.01 10.46 5.78
CA TYR A 69 18.96 10.22 4.79
C TYR A 69 19.11 11.09 3.52
N ARG A 70 20.29 11.69 3.26
CA ARG A 70 20.55 12.55 2.11
C ARG A 70 20.12 11.94 0.76
N ARG A 71 20.24 10.62 0.62
CA ARG A 71 19.84 9.88 -0.59
C ARG A 71 18.33 9.89 -0.85
N LEU A 72 17.52 10.07 0.19
CA LEU A 72 16.05 10.07 0.13
C LEU A 72 15.48 11.49 0.02
N ILE A 73 16.26 12.51 0.34
CA ILE A 73 15.82 13.90 0.40
C ILE A 73 16.04 14.57 -0.95
N VAL A 74 15.04 15.31 -1.45
CA VAL A 74 15.26 16.27 -2.53
C VAL A 74 15.77 17.58 -1.92
N PRO A 75 17.03 18.00 -2.17
CA PRO A 75 17.60 19.16 -1.50
C PRO A 75 16.82 20.45 -1.81
N PRO A 76 16.64 21.38 -0.85
CA PRO A 76 15.84 22.58 -1.08
C PRO A 76 16.44 23.52 -2.14
N ASN A 77 17.76 23.53 -2.34
CA ASN A 77 18.43 24.27 -3.42
C ASN A 77 18.19 23.66 -4.81
N CYS A 78 17.59 22.48 -4.88
CA CYS A 78 17.25 21.79 -6.12
C CYS A 78 15.77 21.93 -6.49
N VAL A 79 14.95 22.57 -5.66
CA VAL A 79 13.49 22.71 -5.86
C VAL A 79 13.16 24.15 -6.23
N GLU A 80 12.41 24.37 -7.31
CA GLU A 80 11.80 25.65 -7.67
C GLU A 80 10.28 25.55 -7.49
N LEU A 81 9.71 26.42 -6.65
CA LEU A 81 8.28 26.47 -6.40
C LEU A 81 7.61 27.60 -7.18
N THR A 82 6.38 27.38 -7.64
CA THR A 82 5.53 28.41 -8.23
C THR A 82 4.15 28.41 -7.60
N TRP A 83 3.50 29.58 -7.58
CA TRP A 83 2.10 29.67 -7.18
C TRP A 83 1.22 29.31 -8.36
N VAL A 84 0.24 28.45 -8.12
CA VAL A 84 -0.87 28.16 -9.03
C VAL A 84 -2.18 28.52 -8.35
N GLY A 85 -3.21 28.79 -9.16
CA GLY A 85 -4.52 29.26 -8.70
C GLY A 85 -4.62 30.78 -8.57
N LEU A 86 -5.85 31.26 -8.56
CA LEU A 86 -6.17 32.70 -8.51
C LEU A 86 -5.79 33.33 -7.17
N LYS A 87 -5.17 34.51 -7.22
CA LYS A 87 -4.76 35.25 -6.02
C LYS A 87 -5.97 35.57 -5.14
N GLY A 88 -5.94 35.17 -3.87
CA GLY A 88 -7.02 35.42 -2.90
C GLY A 88 -8.08 34.32 -2.82
N THR A 89 -7.97 33.25 -3.61
CA THR A 89 -8.87 32.10 -3.50
C THR A 89 -8.27 31.00 -2.62
N ARG A 90 -9.13 30.14 -2.06
CA ARG A 90 -8.72 28.91 -1.36
C ARG A 90 -8.03 27.89 -2.27
N GLN A 91 -8.09 28.09 -3.59
CA GLN A 91 -7.42 27.24 -4.57
C GLN A 91 -5.97 27.65 -4.84
N ARG A 92 -5.51 28.79 -4.31
CA ARG A 92 -4.12 29.21 -4.49
C ARG A 92 -3.19 28.36 -3.63
N HIS A 93 -2.28 27.63 -4.28
CA HIS A 93 -1.30 26.78 -3.60
C HIS A 93 0.05 26.81 -4.31
N LEU A 94 1.09 26.38 -3.60
CA LEU A 94 2.44 26.23 -4.15
C LEU A 94 2.57 24.84 -4.77
N VAL A 95 3.12 24.79 -5.98
CA VAL A 95 3.49 23.56 -6.67
C VAL A 95 4.95 23.59 -7.08
N VAL A 96 5.50 22.41 -7.33
CA VAL A 96 6.89 22.24 -7.73
C VAL A 96 6.96 22.44 -9.23
N LYS A 97 7.60 23.54 -9.65
CA LYS A 97 7.74 23.90 -11.05
C LYS A 97 8.89 23.16 -11.71
N LYS A 98 10.01 23.00 -10.99
CA LYS A 98 11.22 22.38 -11.50
C LYS A 98 12.00 21.74 -10.38
N VAL A 99 12.61 20.61 -10.69
CA VAL A 99 13.56 19.92 -9.81
C VAL A 99 14.87 19.73 -10.57
N ARG A 100 16.00 19.96 -9.91
CA ARG A 100 17.34 19.74 -10.47
C ARG A 100 17.95 18.48 -9.85
N HIS A 101 18.74 17.76 -10.63
CA HIS A 101 19.50 16.63 -10.10
C HIS A 101 20.59 17.16 -9.14
N PRO A 102 20.67 16.65 -7.89
CA PRO A 102 21.72 17.02 -6.97
C PRO A 102 23.00 16.22 -7.21
N ASP A 103 24.14 16.74 -6.77
CA ASP A 103 25.40 15.98 -6.75
C ASP A 103 25.44 15.06 -5.51
N ILE A 104 24.62 14.01 -5.53
CA ILE A 104 24.51 13.00 -4.47
C ILE A 104 24.65 11.63 -5.11
N GLU A 105 25.67 10.89 -4.70
CA GLU A 105 25.91 9.53 -5.15
C GLU A 105 24.76 8.59 -4.74
N HIS A 106 24.35 7.73 -5.68
CA HIS A 106 23.25 6.78 -5.51
C HIS A 106 21.94 7.41 -4.98
N TRP A 107 21.65 8.65 -5.38
CA TRP A 107 20.45 9.36 -4.99
C TRP A 107 19.19 8.65 -5.48
N THR A 108 18.29 8.34 -4.55
CA THR A 108 17.03 7.63 -4.79
C THR A 108 15.95 8.32 -3.96
N PRO A 109 15.43 9.47 -4.44
CA PRO A 109 14.52 10.31 -3.67
C PRO A 109 13.25 9.55 -3.27
N LEU A 110 12.79 9.82 -2.05
CA LEU A 110 11.60 9.21 -1.49
C LEU A 110 10.41 10.16 -1.59
N ILE A 111 9.29 9.69 -2.13
CA ILE A 111 7.99 10.34 -1.98
C ILE A 111 7.21 9.54 -0.94
N VAL A 112 6.62 10.21 0.04
CA VAL A 112 5.74 9.59 1.04
C VAL A 112 4.31 9.96 0.70
N ILE A 113 3.46 8.97 0.51
CA ILE A 113 2.04 9.14 0.19
C ILE A 113 1.24 8.52 1.34
N GLY A 114 0.41 9.31 2.01
CA GLY A 114 -0.45 8.78 3.06
C GLY A 114 -1.75 9.58 3.16
N ASN A 115 -2.72 9.04 3.88
CA ASN A 115 -3.96 9.73 4.19
C ASN A 115 -3.94 10.16 5.67
N ARG A 116 -4.07 11.46 5.94
CA ARG A 116 -4.10 11.98 7.32
C ARG A 116 -5.19 11.38 8.20
N LYS A 117 -6.28 10.88 7.59
CA LYS A 117 -7.43 10.28 8.31
C LYS A 117 -7.28 8.79 8.60
N SER A 118 -6.22 8.14 8.12
CA SER A 118 -5.99 6.71 8.34
C SER A 118 -5.49 6.42 9.76
N GLY A 119 -5.87 5.25 10.30
CA GLY A 119 -5.36 4.73 11.57
C GLY A 119 -5.69 5.58 12.80
N ASN A 120 -6.96 5.96 13.02
CA ASN A 120 -7.37 6.76 14.19
C ASN A 120 -6.65 8.13 14.35
N ASN A 121 -6.30 8.81 13.25
CA ASN A 121 -5.52 10.06 13.18
C ASN A 121 -4.00 9.93 13.40
N ASP A 122 -3.45 8.71 13.49
CA ASP A 122 -1.99 8.50 13.47
C ASP A 122 -1.36 8.99 12.16
N GLY A 123 -2.13 8.97 11.06
CA GLY A 123 -1.69 9.43 9.75
C GLY A 123 -1.20 10.88 9.74
N GLU A 124 -1.85 11.80 10.46
CA GLU A 124 -1.40 13.19 10.52
C GLU A 124 -0.04 13.33 11.23
N LEU A 125 0.10 12.68 12.40
CA LEU A 125 1.34 12.70 13.18
C LEU A 125 2.49 12.08 12.39
N LEU A 126 2.23 10.95 11.75
CA LEU A 126 3.18 10.24 10.90
C LEU A 126 3.67 11.11 9.74
N LEU A 127 2.75 11.75 8.98
CA LEU A 127 3.12 12.64 7.88
C LEU A 127 3.91 13.85 8.39
N ARG A 128 3.59 14.38 9.58
CA ARG A 128 4.38 15.44 10.23
C ARG A 128 5.79 14.98 10.54
N HIS A 129 5.97 13.77 11.06
CA HIS A 129 7.30 13.19 11.33
C HIS A 129 8.12 13.01 10.04
N PHE A 130 7.52 12.54 8.95
CA PHE A 130 8.20 12.49 7.65
C PHE A 130 8.61 13.88 7.15
N ARG A 131 7.74 14.90 7.28
CA ARG A 131 8.06 16.30 6.91
C ARG A 131 9.20 16.90 7.75
N ALA A 132 9.39 16.42 8.97
CA ALA A 132 10.51 16.83 9.81
C ALA A 132 11.86 16.37 9.22
N ILE A 133 11.90 15.24 8.50
CA ILE A 133 13.13 14.65 7.93
C ILE A 133 13.27 14.99 6.44
N LEU A 134 12.25 14.69 5.63
CA LEU A 134 12.24 14.91 4.18
C LEU A 134 11.96 16.37 3.82
N ASN A 135 12.15 16.74 2.56
CA ASN A 135 11.65 18.02 2.06
C ASN A 135 10.11 17.98 2.09
N THR A 136 9.47 19.04 2.55
CA THR A 136 8.03 19.02 2.87
C THR A 136 7.12 18.65 1.70
N PRO A 137 7.38 19.03 0.43
CA PRO A 137 6.54 18.62 -0.68
C PRO A 137 6.86 17.21 -1.22
N GLN A 138 7.82 16.48 -0.62
CA GLN A 138 7.95 15.02 -0.82
C GLN A 138 6.89 14.23 -0.04
N VAL A 139 6.17 14.86 0.90
CA VAL A 139 5.19 14.19 1.78
C VAL A 139 3.77 14.62 1.40
N ILE A 140 3.14 13.77 0.60
CA ILE A 140 1.84 13.95 -0.02
C ILE A 140 0.74 13.41 0.89
N ASP A 141 -0.25 14.25 1.15
CA ASP A 141 -1.50 13.85 1.78
C ASP A 141 -2.55 13.62 0.70
N VAL A 142 -2.97 12.37 0.51
CA VAL A 142 -3.93 12.00 -0.55
C VAL A 142 -5.32 12.57 -0.32
N HIS A 143 -5.60 13.07 0.88
CA HIS A 143 -6.83 13.80 1.14
C HIS A 143 -6.86 15.17 0.43
N ASP A 144 -5.69 15.78 0.21
CA ASP A 144 -5.57 17.11 -0.39
C ASP A 144 -5.17 17.05 -1.88
N ILE A 145 -4.38 16.05 -2.29
CA ILE A 145 -3.80 15.94 -3.64
C ILE A 145 -3.92 14.50 -4.13
N SER A 146 -4.37 14.27 -5.37
CA SER A 146 -4.42 12.91 -5.93
C SER A 146 -3.01 12.32 -6.09
N PRO A 147 -2.84 10.98 -6.04
CA PRO A 147 -1.54 10.34 -6.24
C PRO A 147 -0.87 10.73 -7.56
N GLU A 148 -1.62 10.90 -8.65
CA GLU A 148 -1.09 11.30 -9.96
C GLU A 148 -0.38 12.65 -9.87
N ASN A 149 -1.03 13.63 -9.23
CA ASN A 149 -0.45 14.95 -9.00
C ASN A 149 0.69 14.90 -7.97
N GLY A 150 0.58 14.05 -6.95
CA GLY A 150 1.66 13.84 -5.97
C GLY A 150 2.94 13.24 -6.57
N LEU A 151 2.80 12.48 -7.66
CA LEU A 151 3.88 11.81 -8.37
C LEU A 151 4.46 12.62 -9.54
N GLU A 152 4.02 13.87 -9.75
CA GLU A 152 4.51 14.75 -10.83
C GLU A 152 6.04 14.93 -10.80
N TRP A 153 6.66 14.83 -9.63
CA TRP A 153 8.12 14.84 -9.45
C TRP A 153 8.84 13.79 -10.30
N CYS A 154 8.24 12.61 -10.49
CA CYS A 154 8.78 11.55 -11.33
C CYS A 154 8.82 11.97 -12.81
N HIS A 155 7.93 12.86 -13.24
CA HIS A 155 7.92 13.44 -14.57
C HIS A 155 8.97 14.54 -14.73
N LEU A 156 9.22 15.32 -13.67
CA LEU A 156 10.24 16.37 -13.65
C LEU A 156 11.68 15.83 -13.65
N LEU A 157 11.86 14.57 -13.22
CA LEU A 157 13.15 13.87 -13.18
C LEU A 157 13.04 12.48 -13.84
N PRO A 158 12.86 12.41 -15.17
CA PRO A 158 12.54 11.16 -15.86
C PRO A 158 13.67 10.13 -15.84
N ASP A 159 14.91 10.56 -15.61
CA ASP A 159 16.10 9.69 -15.55
C ASP A 159 16.41 9.16 -14.14
N VAL A 160 15.60 9.53 -13.13
CA VAL A 160 15.80 9.15 -11.73
C VAL A 160 14.76 8.10 -11.33
N THR A 161 15.21 7.02 -10.69
CA THR A 161 14.30 6.05 -10.07
C THR A 161 13.92 6.52 -8.67
N PHE A 162 12.65 6.90 -8.49
CA PHE A 162 12.10 7.26 -7.19
C PHE A 162 11.72 6.04 -6.37
N ARG A 163 11.69 6.21 -5.05
CA ARG A 163 10.97 5.32 -4.14
C ARG A 163 9.69 6.02 -3.69
N VAL A 164 8.61 5.26 -3.55
CA VAL A 164 7.31 5.78 -3.09
C VAL A 164 6.87 4.96 -1.89
N LEU A 165 6.91 5.53 -0.69
CA LEU A 165 6.37 4.90 0.51
C LEU A 165 4.89 5.21 0.64
N VAL A 166 4.06 4.18 0.53
CA VAL A 166 2.61 4.29 0.68
C VAL A 166 2.20 3.89 2.09
N CYS A 167 1.73 4.88 2.85
CA CYS A 167 1.21 4.73 4.21
C CYS A 167 -0.31 4.48 4.14
N GLY A 168 -0.72 3.21 4.07
CA GLY A 168 -2.11 2.84 3.81
C GLY A 168 -2.38 1.35 3.94
N GLY A 169 -3.60 0.95 3.59
CA GLY A 169 -3.96 -0.46 3.38
C GLY A 169 -3.89 -0.86 1.90
N ASP A 170 -4.27 -2.10 1.60
CA ASP A 170 -4.19 -2.68 0.25
C ASP A 170 -4.88 -1.81 -0.83
N GLY A 171 -6.07 -1.27 -0.55
CA GLY A 171 -6.76 -0.37 -1.49
C GLY A 171 -6.02 0.94 -1.80
N THR A 172 -5.32 1.52 -0.82
CA THR A 172 -4.48 2.71 -1.05
C THR A 172 -3.25 2.37 -1.88
N ILE A 173 -2.65 1.21 -1.64
CA ILE A 173 -1.51 0.71 -2.42
C ILE A 173 -1.94 0.48 -3.88
N GLY A 174 -3.07 -0.20 -4.10
CA GLY A 174 -3.64 -0.41 -5.43
C GLY A 174 -3.93 0.91 -6.17
N TRP A 175 -4.44 1.93 -5.47
CA TRP A 175 -4.68 3.25 -6.07
C TRP A 175 -3.38 3.92 -6.53
N VAL A 176 -2.32 3.88 -5.72
CA VAL A 176 -1.01 4.45 -6.10
C VAL A 176 -0.37 3.67 -7.25
N LEU A 177 -0.48 2.33 -7.27
CA LEU A 177 0.00 1.51 -8.38
C LEU A 177 -0.71 1.84 -9.69
N ASN A 178 -2.03 2.04 -9.66
CA ASN A 178 -2.80 2.50 -10.82
C ASN A 178 -2.36 3.90 -11.28
N ALA A 179 -2.11 4.83 -10.34
CA ALA A 179 -1.64 6.17 -10.68
C ALA A 179 -0.26 6.14 -11.36
N ILE A 180 0.68 5.34 -10.86
CA ILE A 180 2.01 5.15 -11.46
C ILE A 180 1.89 4.62 -12.90
N GLU A 181 1.03 3.62 -13.11
CA GLU A 181 0.79 3.05 -14.43
C GLU A 181 0.19 4.09 -15.39
N ASN A 182 -0.84 4.83 -14.96
CA ASN A 182 -1.53 5.83 -15.77
C ASN A 182 -0.61 7.00 -16.18
N LEU A 183 0.39 7.32 -15.36
CA LEU A 183 1.35 8.38 -15.66
C LEU A 183 2.34 8.02 -16.78
N GLY A 184 2.47 6.74 -17.15
CA GLY A 184 3.35 6.30 -18.24
C GLY A 184 4.81 6.73 -18.06
N LEU A 185 5.31 6.71 -16.82
CA LEU A 185 6.63 7.23 -16.46
C LEU A 185 7.76 6.44 -17.14
N LYS A 186 8.78 7.14 -17.66
CA LYS A 186 9.98 6.51 -18.27
C LYS A 186 10.67 5.54 -17.32
N ASN A 187 10.87 5.97 -16.08
CA ASN A 187 11.38 5.15 -14.99
C ASN A 187 10.27 4.98 -13.95
N SER A 188 9.75 3.76 -13.84
CA SER A 188 8.69 3.48 -12.87
C SER A 188 9.23 3.57 -11.43
N PRO A 189 8.60 4.36 -10.54
CA PRO A 189 8.98 4.42 -9.14
C PRO A 189 8.74 3.08 -8.44
N ARG A 190 9.58 2.78 -7.45
CA ARG A 190 9.47 1.54 -6.67
C ARG A 190 8.66 1.77 -5.41
N VAL A 191 7.58 1.01 -5.24
CA VAL A 191 6.65 1.18 -4.13
C VAL A 191 7.12 0.43 -2.88
N CYS A 192 7.26 1.15 -1.76
CA CYS A 192 7.40 0.61 -0.40
C CYS A 192 6.05 0.72 0.32
N ILE A 193 5.84 -0.10 1.34
CA ILE A 193 4.57 -0.13 2.08
C ILE A 193 4.81 0.20 3.55
N LEU A 194 3.97 1.06 4.11
CA LEU A 194 3.77 1.16 5.56
C LEU A 194 2.32 0.74 5.88
N PRO A 195 2.11 -0.44 6.49
CA PRO A 195 0.79 -1.04 6.62
C PRO A 195 -0.08 -0.33 7.67
N LEU A 196 -0.95 0.57 7.23
CA LEU A 196 -1.93 1.26 8.10
C LEU A 196 -3.33 0.61 8.07
N GLY A 197 -3.55 -0.39 7.21
CA GLY A 197 -4.84 -1.08 7.04
C GLY A 197 -5.08 -2.22 8.04
N THR A 198 -6.19 -2.94 7.90
CA THR A 198 -6.51 -4.11 8.74
C THR A 198 -5.95 -5.42 8.19
N GLY A 199 -6.14 -5.71 6.89
CA GLY A 199 -5.69 -6.94 6.23
C GLY A 199 -4.19 -6.95 5.95
N ASN A 200 -3.73 -5.97 5.15
CA ASN A 200 -2.33 -5.74 4.79
C ASN A 200 -1.64 -6.98 4.22
N ASP A 201 -2.38 -7.80 3.45
CA ASP A 201 -1.87 -9.07 2.92
C ASP A 201 -0.66 -8.85 2.00
N LEU A 202 -0.68 -7.81 1.16
CA LEU A 202 0.46 -7.47 0.31
C LEU A 202 1.70 -7.07 1.12
N SER A 203 1.50 -6.30 2.19
CA SER A 203 2.55 -5.90 3.13
C SER A 203 3.22 -7.12 3.79
N ARG A 204 2.41 -8.10 4.22
CA ARG A 204 2.89 -9.35 4.84
C ARG A 204 3.75 -10.16 3.87
N VAL A 205 3.32 -10.27 2.61
CA VAL A 205 4.03 -11.03 1.57
C VAL A 205 5.35 -10.36 1.20
N LEU A 206 5.40 -9.04 1.18
CA LEU A 206 6.61 -8.26 0.88
C LEU A 206 7.48 -7.96 2.11
N GLY A 207 7.16 -8.52 3.28
CA GLY A 207 7.99 -8.38 4.50
C GLY A 207 7.87 -7.05 5.25
N TRP A 208 6.95 -6.15 4.86
CA TRP A 208 6.72 -4.87 5.55
C TRP A 208 5.94 -4.98 6.86
N GLY A 209 5.57 -6.21 7.23
CA GLY A 209 4.89 -6.52 8.47
C GLY A 209 3.37 -6.41 8.36
N GLU A 210 2.71 -6.67 9.47
CA GLU A 210 1.26 -6.81 9.51
C GLU A 210 0.48 -5.53 9.82
N GLY A 211 1.18 -4.50 10.27
CA GLY A 211 0.56 -3.29 10.75
C GLY A 211 1.53 -2.37 11.45
N TYR A 212 1.26 -1.08 11.37
CA TYR A 212 1.88 -0.06 12.19
C TYR A 212 1.13 0.06 13.53
N ALA A 213 1.86 0.06 14.64
CA ALA A 213 1.30 0.14 15.99
C ALA A 213 1.53 1.51 16.67
N GLY A 214 2.04 2.52 15.94
CA GLY A 214 2.21 3.88 16.45
C GLY A 214 3.52 4.15 17.19
N ASP A 215 4.23 3.09 17.57
CA ASP A 215 5.44 3.09 18.41
C ASP A 215 6.76 3.08 17.62
N VAL A 216 6.71 2.78 16.32
CA VAL A 216 7.91 2.72 15.47
C VAL A 216 8.35 4.13 15.06
N GLU A 217 9.61 4.47 15.35
CA GLU A 217 10.20 5.74 14.95
C GLU A 217 10.31 5.84 13.43
N VAL A 218 10.05 7.03 12.88
CA VAL A 218 10.14 7.24 11.42
C VAL A 218 11.54 6.96 10.87
N THR A 219 12.58 7.08 11.70
CA THR A 219 13.94 6.70 11.31
C THR A 219 14.06 5.21 10.99
N ASP A 220 13.37 4.34 11.73
CA ASP A 220 13.41 2.89 11.52
C ASP A 220 12.68 2.53 10.22
N ILE A 221 11.57 3.22 9.93
CA ILE A 221 10.87 3.10 8.65
C ILE A 221 11.78 3.53 7.49
N LEU A 222 12.48 4.65 7.61
CA LEU A 222 13.42 5.11 6.58
C LEU A 222 14.61 4.16 6.40
N ASP A 223 15.09 3.53 7.48
CA ASP A 223 16.13 2.51 7.43
C ASP A 223 15.66 1.26 6.71
N ASN A 224 14.42 0.81 6.95
CA ASN A 224 13.80 -0.27 6.20
C ASN A 224 13.65 0.10 4.73
N VAL A 225 13.20 1.33 4.42
CA VAL A 225 13.17 1.83 3.04
C VAL A 225 14.54 1.76 2.39
N LEU A 226 15.63 2.11 3.09
CA LEU A 226 16.99 2.03 2.56
C LEU A 226 17.45 0.59 2.29
N LYS A 227 17.14 -0.35 3.20
CA LYS A 227 17.53 -1.77 3.13
C LYS A 227 16.72 -2.60 2.13
N ALA A 228 15.48 -2.19 1.84
CA ALA A 228 14.59 -2.95 0.97
C ALA A 228 15.17 -3.19 -0.43
N LYS A 229 14.80 -4.33 -1.03
CA LYS A 229 15.26 -4.77 -2.34
C LYS A 229 14.12 -4.68 -3.38
N PRO A 230 14.44 -4.38 -4.64
CA PRO A 230 13.43 -4.36 -5.68
C PRO A 230 12.94 -5.76 -6.01
N VAL A 231 11.62 -5.89 -6.14
CA VAL A 231 10.96 -7.09 -6.66
C VAL A 231 9.85 -6.66 -7.64
N ASN A 232 9.38 -7.60 -8.45
CA ASN A 232 8.25 -7.38 -9.33
C ASN A 232 6.99 -7.96 -8.69
N LEU A 233 5.86 -7.29 -8.90
CA LEU A 233 4.54 -7.76 -8.50
C LEU A 233 3.69 -7.90 -9.76
N ASP A 234 3.23 -9.10 -10.06
CA ASP A 234 2.26 -9.36 -11.11
C ASP A 234 0.96 -8.64 -10.82
N ARG A 235 0.37 -8.09 -11.88
CA ARG A 235 -0.91 -7.38 -11.84
C ARG A 235 -1.83 -7.97 -12.87
N TRP A 236 -3.11 -7.95 -12.56
CA TRP A 236 -4.11 -8.69 -13.31
C TRP A 236 -5.29 -7.80 -13.66
N THR A 237 -5.79 -7.96 -14.87
CA THR A 237 -7.03 -7.33 -15.32
C THR A 237 -8.17 -8.33 -15.14
N VAL A 238 -9.19 -7.94 -14.36
CA VAL A 238 -10.45 -8.66 -14.18
C VAL A 238 -11.50 -7.99 -15.08
N LYS A 239 -11.80 -8.63 -16.21
CA LYS A 239 -12.76 -8.15 -17.20
C LYS A 239 -14.10 -8.86 -17.07
N ILE A 240 -15.15 -8.09 -16.86
CA ILE A 240 -16.51 -8.57 -16.63
C ILE A 240 -17.39 -8.20 -17.82
N ARG A 241 -18.00 -9.20 -18.44
CA ARG A 241 -18.94 -9.08 -19.56
C ARG A 241 -20.28 -9.63 -19.15
N HIS A 242 -21.30 -8.78 -19.09
CA HIS A 242 -22.65 -9.21 -18.73
C HIS A 242 -23.32 -9.97 -19.87
N THR A 243 -24.09 -11.00 -19.52
CA THR A 243 -25.02 -11.61 -20.47
C THR A 243 -26.10 -10.61 -20.86
N LYS A 244 -26.49 -10.56 -22.15
CA LYS A 244 -27.61 -9.74 -22.61
C LYS A 244 -28.88 -10.16 -21.87
N HIS A 245 -29.58 -9.20 -21.29
CA HIS A 245 -30.90 -9.42 -20.68
C HIS A 245 -31.91 -8.56 -21.43
N PHE A 246 -32.93 -9.18 -22.04
CA PHE A 246 -33.93 -8.50 -22.88
C PHE A 246 -33.33 -7.60 -24.00
N GLY A 247 -32.28 -8.06 -24.68
CA GLY A 247 -31.67 -7.35 -25.81
C GLY A 247 -30.71 -6.20 -25.44
N PHE A 248 -30.73 -5.72 -24.20
CA PHE A 248 -29.80 -4.72 -23.69
C PHE A 248 -28.63 -5.37 -22.95
N ALA A 249 -27.40 -5.02 -23.34
CA ALA A 249 -26.20 -5.41 -22.62
C ALA A 249 -25.89 -4.34 -21.57
N ARG A 250 -25.76 -4.72 -20.30
CA ARG A 250 -25.13 -3.83 -19.32
C ARG A 250 -23.68 -3.58 -19.73
N PRO A 251 -23.16 -2.36 -19.58
CA PRO A 251 -21.76 -2.08 -19.88
C PRO A 251 -20.88 -3.01 -19.05
N GLY A 252 -19.86 -3.58 -19.68
CA GLY A 252 -18.87 -4.38 -18.96
C GLY A 252 -18.09 -3.52 -17.98
N ARG A 253 -17.42 -4.17 -17.04
CA ARG A 253 -16.54 -3.53 -16.06
C ARG A 253 -15.14 -4.13 -16.18
N GLU A 254 -14.12 -3.30 -15.99
CA GLU A 254 -12.74 -3.74 -15.87
C GLU A 254 -12.19 -3.26 -14.53
N VAL A 255 -11.58 -4.17 -13.78
CA VAL A 255 -10.98 -3.90 -12.46
C VAL A 255 -9.55 -4.43 -12.47
N VAL A 256 -8.64 -3.71 -11.82
CA VAL A 256 -7.26 -4.18 -11.62
C VAL A 256 -7.18 -4.92 -10.29
N MET A 257 -6.56 -6.09 -10.31
CA MET A 257 -6.32 -6.95 -9.15
C MET A 257 -4.82 -7.04 -8.90
N ASN A 258 -4.41 -6.81 -7.65
CA ASN A 258 -3.03 -6.89 -7.18
C ASN A 258 -2.87 -8.00 -6.12
N ASN A 259 -3.93 -8.36 -5.40
CA ASN A 259 -3.87 -9.34 -4.32
C ASN A 259 -4.68 -10.59 -4.68
N TYR A 260 -6.01 -10.47 -4.73
CA TYR A 260 -6.87 -11.60 -4.99
C TYR A 260 -8.31 -11.19 -5.32
N ALA A 261 -9.02 -12.08 -6.00
CA ALA A 261 -10.45 -11.98 -6.26
C ALA A 261 -11.17 -13.20 -5.70
N SER A 262 -12.44 -13.05 -5.35
CA SER A 262 -13.26 -14.20 -4.96
C SER A 262 -14.72 -14.04 -5.35
N LEU A 263 -15.39 -15.17 -5.51
CA LEU A 263 -16.84 -15.29 -5.69
C LEU A 263 -17.42 -16.21 -4.62
N GLY A 264 -18.61 -15.88 -4.13
CA GLY A 264 -19.32 -16.68 -3.13
C GLY A 264 -19.02 -16.27 -1.70
N VAL A 265 -18.89 -17.23 -0.80
CA VAL A 265 -18.93 -17.01 0.65
C VAL A 265 -17.83 -16.07 1.18
N ASP A 266 -16.62 -16.10 0.62
CA ASP A 266 -15.55 -15.14 0.97
C ASP A 266 -15.91 -13.70 0.58
N ALA A 267 -16.41 -13.52 -0.64
CA ALA A 267 -16.90 -12.22 -1.10
C ALA A 267 -18.13 -11.75 -0.33
N LEU A 268 -18.98 -12.67 0.12
CA LEU A 268 -20.15 -12.36 0.95
C LEU A 268 -19.74 -11.82 2.33
N VAL A 269 -18.75 -12.44 2.98
CA VAL A 269 -18.16 -11.92 4.23
C VAL A 269 -17.67 -10.49 4.01
N THR A 270 -16.93 -10.26 2.92
CA THR A 270 -16.40 -8.95 2.55
C THR A 270 -17.52 -7.93 2.30
N LEU A 271 -18.57 -8.32 1.58
CA LEU A 271 -19.73 -7.47 1.28
C LEU A 271 -20.51 -7.08 2.55
N ASN A 272 -20.73 -8.02 3.45
CA ASN A 272 -21.43 -7.76 4.71
C ASN A 272 -20.60 -6.89 5.64
N PHE A 273 -19.30 -7.13 5.72
CA PHE A 273 -18.37 -6.25 6.44
C PHE A 273 -18.38 -4.83 5.89
N HIS A 274 -18.35 -4.66 4.56
CA HIS A 274 -18.41 -3.34 3.91
C HIS A 274 -19.69 -2.58 4.28
N LYS A 275 -20.86 -3.22 4.16
CA LYS A 275 -22.15 -2.62 4.55
C LYS A 275 -22.17 -2.22 6.04
N GLN A 276 -21.62 -3.05 6.92
CA GLN A 276 -21.55 -2.73 8.35
C GLN A 276 -20.60 -1.55 8.63
N ARG A 277 -19.48 -1.48 7.92
CA ARG A 277 -18.51 -0.38 8.05
C ARG A 277 -19.09 0.96 7.59
N GLU A 278 -19.89 0.97 6.54
CA GLU A 278 -20.63 2.17 6.10
C GLU A 278 -21.66 2.63 7.14
N ASN A 279 -22.30 1.68 7.82
CA ASN A 279 -23.29 1.97 8.86
C ASN A 279 -22.66 2.42 10.20
N TRP A 280 -21.49 1.88 10.56
CA TRP A 280 -20.83 2.11 11.87
C TRP A 280 -19.34 2.50 11.76
N PRO A 281 -18.99 3.59 11.05
CA PRO A 281 -17.61 3.89 10.68
C PRO A 281 -16.66 4.08 11.88
N THR A 282 -17.14 4.56 13.03
CA THR A 282 -16.34 4.78 14.24
C THR A 282 -15.93 3.49 14.94
N LEU A 283 -16.79 2.47 14.93
CA LEU A 283 -16.52 1.16 15.51
C LEU A 283 -15.46 0.42 14.67
N PHE A 284 -15.58 0.50 13.35
CA PHE A 284 -14.70 -0.14 12.38
C PHE A 284 -13.40 0.66 12.09
N ALA A 285 -13.15 1.71 12.86
CA ALA A 285 -11.85 2.39 12.86
C ALA A 285 -10.78 1.57 13.61
N ASN A 286 -11.20 0.71 14.55
CA ASN A 286 -10.30 -0.15 15.31
C ASN A 286 -9.97 -1.45 14.56
N ARG A 287 -8.68 -1.67 14.30
CA ARG A 287 -8.18 -2.87 13.60
C ARG A 287 -8.49 -4.17 14.34
N ILE A 288 -8.50 -4.18 15.67
CA ILE A 288 -8.82 -5.36 16.49
C ILE A 288 -10.29 -5.72 16.31
N ILE A 289 -11.18 -4.73 16.37
CA ILE A 289 -12.61 -4.95 16.15
C ILE A 289 -12.86 -5.48 14.74
N ASN A 290 -12.20 -4.88 13.74
CA ASN A 290 -12.31 -5.36 12.36
C ASN A 290 -11.91 -6.83 12.25
N LYS A 291 -10.74 -7.22 12.79
CA LYS A 291 -10.27 -8.62 12.79
C LYS A 291 -11.26 -9.55 13.51
N LEU A 292 -11.81 -9.13 14.65
CA LEU A 292 -12.80 -9.92 15.39
C LEU A 292 -14.10 -10.09 14.60
N THR A 293 -14.59 -9.05 13.92
CA THR A 293 -15.80 -9.15 13.09
C THR A 293 -15.61 -10.17 11.96
N TYR A 294 -14.47 -10.17 11.26
CA TYR A 294 -14.16 -11.20 10.26
C TYR A 294 -14.21 -12.61 10.86
N PHE A 295 -13.66 -12.79 12.06
CA PHE A 295 -13.73 -14.07 12.76
C PHE A 295 -15.17 -14.47 13.11
N THR A 296 -16.03 -13.54 13.55
CA THR A 296 -17.43 -13.84 13.89
C THR A 296 -18.24 -14.29 12.68
N TYR A 297 -17.98 -13.76 11.49
CA TYR A 297 -18.62 -14.22 10.25
C TYR A 297 -18.20 -15.63 9.84
N GLY A 298 -17.05 -16.10 10.33
CA GLY A 298 -16.58 -17.47 10.18
C GLY A 298 -17.30 -18.48 11.09
N THR A 299 -18.13 -18.03 12.03
CA THR A 299 -18.94 -18.96 12.84
C THR A 299 -20.09 -19.52 12.01
N LYS A 300 -20.40 -20.81 12.22
CA LYS A 300 -21.32 -21.60 11.40
C LYS A 300 -22.70 -20.95 11.22
N ASP A 301 -23.18 -20.23 12.23
CA ASP A 301 -24.56 -19.76 12.30
C ASP A 301 -24.84 -18.42 11.58
N VAL A 302 -23.81 -17.66 11.18
CA VAL A 302 -24.00 -16.25 10.76
C VAL A 302 -24.28 -16.08 9.25
N LEU A 303 -23.74 -16.95 8.39
CA LEU A 303 -23.84 -16.85 6.93
C LEU A 303 -24.38 -18.11 6.27
N GLU A 304 -24.96 -19.01 7.07
CA GLU A 304 -25.37 -20.32 6.59
C GLU A 304 -26.36 -20.18 5.41
N ARG A 305 -26.03 -20.81 4.28
CA ARG A 305 -26.92 -21.11 3.13
C ARG A 305 -27.08 -20.07 2.01
N GLU A 306 -26.48 -18.89 2.07
CA GLU A 306 -26.65 -17.88 0.99
C GLU A 306 -25.89 -18.23 -0.30
N CYS A 307 -24.72 -18.86 -0.18
CA CYS A 307 -23.86 -19.22 -1.32
C CYS A 307 -23.96 -20.71 -1.70
N LYS A 308 -24.99 -21.43 -1.23
CA LYS A 308 -25.20 -22.84 -1.56
C LYS A 308 -25.31 -23.06 -3.07
N ASN A 309 -24.82 -24.22 -3.49
CA ASN A 309 -24.85 -24.66 -4.88
C ASN A 309 -24.10 -23.74 -5.85
N LEU A 310 -23.09 -22.99 -5.38
CA LEU A 310 -22.32 -22.10 -6.24
C LEU A 310 -21.68 -22.86 -7.42
N HIS A 311 -21.22 -24.09 -7.18
CA HIS A 311 -20.68 -24.99 -8.21
C HIS A 311 -21.65 -25.24 -9.39
N LEU A 312 -22.97 -25.27 -9.16
CA LEU A 312 -23.97 -25.41 -10.22
C LEU A 312 -24.13 -24.12 -11.05
N LYS A 313 -23.73 -22.97 -10.49
CA LYS A 313 -23.83 -21.66 -11.12
C LYS A 313 -22.56 -21.26 -11.87
N LEU A 314 -21.44 -21.96 -11.66
CA LEU A 314 -20.14 -21.60 -12.21
C LEU A 314 -19.65 -22.62 -13.25
N LYS A 315 -19.04 -22.11 -14.32
CA LYS A 315 -18.10 -22.88 -15.14
C LYS A 315 -16.75 -22.19 -15.08
N VAL A 316 -15.72 -22.92 -14.66
CA VAL A 316 -14.37 -22.37 -14.46
C VAL A 316 -13.41 -23.04 -15.43
N GLU A 317 -12.69 -22.24 -16.20
CA GLU A 317 -11.64 -22.68 -17.11
C GLU A 317 -10.30 -22.08 -16.63
N LEU A 318 -9.28 -22.94 -16.53
CA LEU A 318 -7.90 -22.59 -16.23
C LEU A 318 -7.06 -22.84 -17.47
N ASP A 319 -6.50 -21.79 -18.07
CA ASP A 319 -5.76 -21.86 -19.34
C ASP A 319 -6.51 -22.65 -20.45
N GLY A 320 -7.84 -22.48 -20.49
CA GLY A 320 -8.73 -23.14 -21.46
C GLY A 320 -9.17 -24.56 -21.08
N ARG A 321 -8.66 -25.13 -19.98
CA ARG A 321 -9.12 -26.41 -19.44
C ARG A 321 -10.28 -26.20 -18.47
N LEU A 322 -11.42 -26.82 -18.76
CA LEU A 322 -12.57 -26.82 -17.86
C LEU A 322 -12.27 -27.61 -16.59
N ILE A 323 -12.53 -27.01 -15.43
CA ILE A 323 -12.37 -27.61 -14.11
C ILE A 323 -13.71 -28.12 -13.61
N GLN A 324 -13.73 -29.36 -13.12
CA GLN A 324 -14.89 -29.90 -12.41
C GLN A 324 -14.91 -29.37 -10.99
N LEU A 325 -16.00 -28.70 -10.61
CA LEU A 325 -16.18 -28.13 -9.28
C LEU A 325 -16.97 -29.11 -8.42
N PRO A 326 -16.49 -29.47 -7.21
CA PRO A 326 -17.31 -30.17 -6.22
C PRO A 326 -18.31 -29.21 -5.57
N GLU A 327 -19.02 -29.66 -4.53
CA GLU A 327 -19.98 -28.82 -3.79
C GLU A 327 -19.29 -27.70 -3.01
N ILE A 328 -18.97 -26.62 -3.72
CA ILE A 328 -18.29 -25.44 -3.18
C ILE A 328 -19.29 -24.30 -2.95
N GLU A 329 -18.97 -23.43 -2.01
CA GLU A 329 -19.68 -22.17 -1.71
C GLU A 329 -18.80 -20.94 -1.96
N GLY A 330 -17.51 -21.12 -2.26
CA GLY A 330 -16.61 -20.04 -2.62
C GLY A 330 -15.51 -20.46 -3.60
N LEU A 331 -15.12 -19.53 -4.47
CA LEU A 331 -13.99 -19.64 -5.39
C LEU A 331 -13.05 -18.46 -5.12
N VAL A 332 -11.76 -18.72 -4.91
CA VAL A 332 -10.74 -17.69 -4.63
C VAL A 332 -9.61 -17.82 -5.65
N ILE A 333 -9.18 -16.68 -6.18
CA ILE A 333 -8.13 -16.54 -7.17
C ILE A 333 -7.07 -15.62 -6.56
N LEU A 334 -5.90 -16.16 -6.26
CA LEU A 334 -4.81 -15.47 -5.56
C LEU A 334 -3.70 -15.10 -6.54
N ASN A 335 -3.20 -13.88 -6.40
CA ASN A 335 -1.93 -13.42 -6.99
C ASN A 335 -0.82 -13.35 -5.94
N ILE A 336 -1.17 -13.31 -4.65
CA ILE A 336 -0.20 -13.29 -3.56
C ILE A 336 -0.49 -14.46 -2.61
N SER A 337 0.53 -14.92 -1.90
CA SER A 337 0.41 -16.09 -1.03
C SER A 337 -0.39 -15.83 0.27
N SER A 338 -0.73 -14.58 0.57
CA SER A 338 -1.49 -14.18 1.77
C SER A 338 -2.93 -13.81 1.41
N TRP A 339 -3.88 -14.32 2.19
CA TRP A 339 -5.31 -14.10 2.02
C TRP A 339 -6.00 -13.92 3.37
N GLY A 340 -7.05 -13.09 3.40
CA GLY A 340 -7.94 -12.99 4.55
C GLY A 340 -7.26 -12.52 5.83
N GLY A 341 -6.26 -11.63 5.73
CA GLY A 341 -5.56 -11.04 6.88
C GLY A 341 -4.35 -11.83 7.38
N GLY A 342 -3.69 -12.59 6.50
CA GLY A 342 -2.44 -13.29 6.81
C GLY A 342 -2.46 -14.81 6.63
N CYS A 343 -3.59 -15.41 6.29
CA CYS A 343 -3.67 -16.85 6.03
C CYS A 343 -2.89 -17.18 4.74
N ARG A 344 -2.12 -18.26 4.75
CA ARG A 344 -1.34 -18.71 3.59
C ARG A 344 -1.91 -20.01 3.02
N PRO A 345 -3.07 -19.96 2.36
CA PRO A 345 -3.82 -21.17 2.04
C PRO A 345 -3.04 -22.13 1.13
N TRP A 346 -2.23 -21.61 0.19
CA TRP A 346 -1.45 -22.44 -0.73
C TRP A 346 -0.28 -23.19 -0.07
N GLU A 347 0.09 -22.81 1.15
CA GLU A 347 1.09 -23.52 1.96
C GLU A 347 0.46 -24.58 2.88
N LEU A 348 -0.85 -24.52 3.11
CA LEU A 348 -1.58 -25.46 3.96
C LEU A 348 -1.88 -26.77 3.21
N GLY A 349 -1.72 -27.90 3.89
CA GLY A 349 -2.09 -29.22 3.35
C GLY A 349 -1.31 -29.62 2.11
N LYS A 350 -0.03 -29.23 2.02
CA LYS A 350 0.92 -29.83 1.07
C LYS A 350 1.13 -31.29 1.44
N GLU A 351 0.56 -32.19 0.65
CA GLU A 351 0.80 -33.64 0.75
C GLU A 351 1.96 -34.06 -0.17
N ASP A 352 2.64 -35.14 0.20
CA ASP A 352 3.67 -35.76 -0.65
C ASP A 352 3.04 -36.22 -1.97
N GLY A 353 3.53 -35.68 -3.10
CA GLY A 353 3.07 -36.04 -4.45
C GLY A 353 2.24 -34.96 -5.15
N ASP A 354 2.01 -33.82 -4.51
CA ASP A 354 1.33 -32.71 -5.18
C ASP A 354 2.24 -32.00 -6.20
N HIS A 355 1.72 -31.79 -7.41
CA HIS A 355 2.48 -31.27 -8.56
C HIS A 355 2.38 -29.74 -8.71
N PHE A 356 1.69 -29.05 -7.80
CA PHE A 356 1.61 -27.59 -7.84
C PHE A 356 2.92 -26.91 -7.44
N LEU A 357 3.23 -25.81 -8.13
CA LEU A 357 4.35 -24.96 -7.78
C LEU A 357 4.05 -24.16 -6.50
N PRO A 358 5.10 -23.73 -5.77
CA PRO A 358 4.92 -22.75 -4.70
C PRO A 358 4.25 -21.48 -5.22
N ALA A 359 3.35 -20.89 -4.44
CA ALA A 359 2.72 -19.63 -4.79
C ALA A 359 3.77 -18.51 -4.86
N ARG A 360 3.73 -17.72 -5.93
CA ARG A 360 4.60 -16.57 -6.14
C ARG A 360 3.77 -15.41 -6.68
N TYR A 361 4.24 -14.21 -6.45
CA TYR A 361 3.59 -12.98 -6.90
C TYR A 361 4.27 -12.37 -8.13
N ASP A 362 5.18 -13.11 -8.76
CA ASP A 362 6.09 -12.63 -9.81
C ASP A 362 6.36 -13.68 -10.92
N ASP A 363 5.54 -14.74 -11.00
CA ASP A 363 5.72 -15.87 -11.92
C ASP A 363 4.71 -15.91 -13.08
N GLY A 364 3.77 -14.95 -13.14
CA GLY A 364 2.73 -14.85 -14.15
C GLY A 364 1.62 -15.89 -14.00
N LEU A 365 1.47 -16.49 -12.82
CA LEU A 365 0.43 -17.47 -12.50
C LEU A 365 -0.51 -16.95 -11.41
N LEU A 366 -1.73 -17.50 -11.39
CA LEU A 366 -2.71 -17.31 -10.34
C LEU A 366 -3.00 -18.65 -9.68
N GLU A 367 -3.01 -18.70 -8.36
CA GLU A 367 -3.49 -19.84 -7.61
C GLU A 367 -5.02 -19.80 -7.50
N VAL A 368 -5.68 -20.88 -7.93
CA VAL A 368 -7.14 -21.00 -7.86
C VAL A 368 -7.51 -22.08 -6.85
N MET A 369 -8.31 -21.69 -5.86
CA MET A 369 -8.77 -22.57 -4.79
C MET A 369 -10.27 -22.43 -4.54
N ALA A 370 -10.85 -23.41 -3.86
CA ALA A 370 -12.26 -23.46 -3.51
C ALA A 370 -12.47 -23.57 -2.00
N LEU A 371 -13.64 -23.08 -1.57
CA LEU A 371 -14.10 -23.04 -0.19
C LEU A 371 -15.45 -23.74 -0.06
N TYR A 372 -15.61 -24.55 1.00
CA TYR A 372 -16.85 -25.27 1.27
C TYR A 372 -17.89 -24.45 2.03
N SER A 373 -17.46 -23.50 2.88
CA SER A 373 -18.36 -22.68 3.71
C SER A 373 -17.61 -21.54 4.40
N SER A 374 -18.33 -20.66 5.10
CA SER A 374 -17.73 -19.67 6.01
C SER A 374 -16.99 -20.33 7.18
N PHE A 375 -17.47 -21.48 7.66
CA PHE A 375 -16.77 -22.25 8.69
C PHE A 375 -15.43 -22.79 8.19
N HIS A 376 -15.36 -23.22 6.92
CA HIS A 376 -14.11 -23.62 6.29
C HIS A 376 -13.10 -22.45 6.23
N ILE A 377 -13.56 -21.23 5.93
CA ILE A 377 -12.72 -20.01 5.99
C ILE A 377 -12.11 -19.85 7.38
N ALA A 378 -12.92 -19.95 8.44
CA ALA A 378 -12.44 -19.82 9.81
C ALA A 378 -11.39 -20.88 10.14
N GLN A 379 -11.64 -22.15 9.78
CA GLN A 379 -10.70 -23.24 9.99
C GLN A 379 -9.36 -23.02 9.25
N LEU A 380 -9.39 -22.50 8.02
CA LEU A 380 -8.18 -22.14 7.28
C LEU A 380 -7.38 -21.06 8.00
N GLN A 381 -8.04 -20.01 8.48
CA GLN A 381 -7.38 -18.90 9.19
C GLN A 381 -6.69 -19.34 10.48
N VAL A 382 -7.17 -20.41 11.14
CA VAL A 382 -6.56 -20.98 12.34
C VAL A 382 -5.71 -22.24 12.07
N GLY A 383 -5.51 -22.62 10.81
CA GLY A 383 -4.69 -23.76 10.42
C GLY A 383 -5.28 -25.15 10.74
N LEU A 384 -6.60 -25.24 10.92
CA LEU A 384 -7.32 -26.49 11.19
C LEU A 384 -7.91 -27.16 9.94
N ALA A 385 -7.75 -26.57 8.76
CA ALA A 385 -8.17 -27.11 7.47
C ALA A 385 -7.14 -26.79 6.38
N ALA A 386 -7.30 -27.44 5.23
CA ALA A 386 -6.55 -27.16 4.01
C ALA A 386 -7.52 -26.79 2.88
N PRO A 387 -7.13 -25.88 1.97
CA PRO A 387 -8.02 -25.46 0.89
C PRO A 387 -8.13 -26.55 -0.17
N LEU A 388 -9.24 -26.54 -0.92
CA LEU A 388 -9.31 -27.32 -2.15
C LEU A 388 -8.55 -26.57 -3.25
N ARG A 389 -7.34 -27.02 -3.59
CA ARG A 389 -6.53 -26.45 -4.68
C ARG A 389 -7.05 -26.96 -6.03
N LEU A 390 -7.51 -26.04 -6.88
CA LEU A 390 -8.10 -26.35 -8.19
C LEU A 390 -7.06 -26.28 -9.32
N GLY A 391 -6.06 -25.42 -9.18
CA GLY A 391 -4.95 -25.33 -10.13
C GLY A 391 -4.21 -23.99 -10.07
N GLN A 392 -3.16 -23.89 -10.89
CA GLN A 392 -2.48 -22.63 -11.21
C GLN A 392 -2.70 -22.31 -12.67
N ALA A 393 -2.89 -21.03 -13.01
CA ALA A 393 -3.17 -20.63 -14.39
C ALA A 393 -2.68 -19.22 -14.73
N SER A 394 -2.27 -19.02 -15.98
CA SER A 394 -1.96 -17.70 -16.54
C SER A 394 -3.21 -16.94 -17.01
N LYS A 395 -4.34 -17.64 -17.13
CA LYS A 395 -5.65 -17.10 -17.49
C LYS A 395 -6.75 -17.89 -16.80
N VAL A 396 -7.59 -17.16 -16.06
CA VAL A 396 -8.77 -17.73 -15.39
C VAL A 396 -10.02 -17.18 -16.07
N LYS A 397 -10.94 -18.06 -16.46
CA LYS A 397 -12.22 -17.68 -17.04
C LYS A 397 -13.36 -18.32 -16.25
N ILE A 398 -14.29 -17.48 -15.79
CA ILE A 398 -15.42 -17.89 -14.96
C ILE A 398 -16.70 -17.45 -15.66
N LYS A 399 -17.62 -18.38 -15.89
CA LYS A 399 -18.96 -18.10 -16.40
C LYS A 399 -19.98 -18.31 -15.29
N LEU A 400 -20.67 -17.24 -14.90
CA LEU A 400 -21.76 -17.25 -13.94
C LEU A 400 -23.10 -17.34 -14.69
N ILE A 401 -23.83 -18.45 -14.52
CA ILE A 401 -25.05 -18.77 -15.28
C ILE A 401 -26.32 -18.85 -14.44
N GLY A 402 -26.23 -19.14 -13.14
CA GLY A 402 -27.37 -19.52 -12.30
C GLY A 402 -27.90 -18.44 -11.36
N GLY A 403 -27.88 -17.17 -11.78
CA GLY A 403 -28.26 -16.01 -10.97
C GLY A 403 -27.08 -15.22 -10.44
N ASN A 404 -27.34 -14.29 -9.53
CA ASN A 404 -26.29 -13.45 -8.96
C ASN A 404 -25.43 -14.20 -7.94
N ALA A 405 -24.22 -13.70 -7.71
CA ALA A 405 -23.33 -14.15 -6.65
C ALA A 405 -22.53 -12.97 -6.09
N PRO A 406 -22.21 -12.95 -4.78
CA PRO A 406 -21.26 -12.01 -4.22
C PRO A 406 -19.89 -12.15 -4.88
N MET A 407 -19.23 -11.04 -5.20
CA MET A 407 -17.88 -11.00 -5.76
C MET A 407 -17.08 -9.87 -5.11
N GLN A 408 -15.78 -10.06 -4.96
CA GLN A 408 -14.86 -8.99 -4.53
C GLN A 408 -13.53 -9.08 -5.30
N VAL A 409 -12.85 -7.94 -5.41
CA VAL A 409 -11.47 -7.84 -5.90
C VAL A 409 -10.72 -6.90 -4.97
N ASP A 410 -9.57 -7.35 -4.45
CA ASP A 410 -8.70 -6.60 -3.53
C ASP A 410 -9.46 -5.97 -2.33
N GLY A 411 -10.51 -6.64 -1.86
CA GLY A 411 -11.33 -6.21 -0.72
C GLY A 411 -12.51 -5.29 -1.08
N GLU A 412 -12.71 -4.94 -2.35
CA GLU A 412 -13.84 -4.14 -2.83
C GLU A 412 -14.99 -5.06 -3.31
N PRO A 413 -16.12 -5.18 -2.58
CA PRO A 413 -17.15 -6.16 -2.86
C PRO A 413 -18.36 -5.60 -3.64
N TRP A 414 -19.08 -6.46 -4.35
CA TRP A 414 -20.36 -6.15 -5.01
C TRP A 414 -21.20 -7.41 -5.28
N GLU A 415 -22.46 -7.22 -5.68
CA GLU A 415 -23.33 -8.28 -6.17
C GLU A 415 -23.12 -8.49 -7.68
N GLN A 416 -22.53 -9.62 -8.08
CA GLN A 416 -22.22 -9.91 -9.47
C GLN A 416 -23.39 -10.60 -10.18
N HIS A 417 -23.85 -9.99 -11.27
CA HIS A 417 -24.87 -10.56 -12.14
C HIS A 417 -24.30 -11.62 -13.11
N PRO A 418 -25.16 -12.49 -13.68
CA PRO A 418 -24.74 -13.44 -14.71
C PRO A 418 -23.90 -12.81 -15.83
N GLY A 419 -22.86 -13.52 -16.23
CA GLY A 419 -21.83 -12.96 -17.09
C GLY A 419 -20.58 -13.83 -17.19
N GLU A 420 -19.63 -13.35 -17.97
CA GLU A 420 -18.30 -13.91 -18.15
C GLU A 420 -17.28 -13.00 -17.47
N ILE A 421 -16.47 -13.58 -16.60
CA ILE A 421 -15.37 -12.93 -15.88
C ILE A 421 -14.09 -13.54 -16.41
N ILE A 422 -13.16 -12.70 -16.87
CA ILE A 422 -11.89 -13.14 -17.44
C ILE A 422 -10.78 -12.42 -16.68
N ILE A 423 -9.86 -13.18 -16.10
CA ILE A 423 -8.68 -12.67 -15.40
C ILE A 423 -7.46 -13.01 -16.24
N THR A 424 -6.72 -11.99 -16.63
CA THR A 424 -5.53 -12.09 -17.49
C THR A 424 -4.44 -11.12 -17.03
N SER A 425 -3.18 -11.44 -17.33
CA SER A 425 -2.05 -10.59 -17.00
C SER A 425 -2.23 -9.17 -17.55
N ARG A 426 -1.89 -8.19 -16.70
CA ARG A 426 -1.81 -6.76 -17.02
C ARG A 426 -0.34 -6.29 -17.16
N GLY A 427 0.60 -7.11 -16.68
CA GLY A 427 2.01 -6.76 -16.54
C GLY A 427 2.46 -6.79 -15.09
N GLN A 428 3.58 -6.14 -14.80
CA GLN A 428 4.18 -6.11 -13.46
C GLN A 428 4.33 -4.67 -12.95
N ALA A 429 4.24 -4.49 -11.64
CA ALA A 429 4.66 -3.27 -10.96
C ALA A 429 6.00 -3.47 -10.24
N ALA A 430 6.81 -2.42 -10.23
CA ALA A 430 8.05 -2.39 -9.46
C ALA A 430 7.74 -2.04 -8.00
N VAL A 431 7.97 -2.99 -7.10
CA VAL A 431 7.77 -2.80 -5.66
C VAL A 431 9.06 -3.11 -4.91
N MET A 432 9.05 -2.88 -3.61
CA MET A 432 10.18 -3.13 -2.72
C MET A 432 9.77 -4.18 -1.68
N ALA A 433 10.66 -5.11 -1.38
CA ALA A 433 10.48 -6.12 -0.34
C ALA A 433 11.55 -6.01 0.75
N LEU A 434 11.18 -6.36 1.98
CA LEU A 434 12.09 -6.60 3.09
C LEU A 434 12.28 -8.11 3.24
N GLU A 435 13.52 -8.55 3.35
CA GLU A 435 13.88 -9.95 3.62
C GLU A 435 13.87 -10.26 5.11
#